data_AF-A0A7W1NUY2-F1
#
_entry.id   AF-A0A7W1NUY2-F1
#
_cell.length_a   1.000
_cell.length_b   1.000
_cell.length_c   1.000
_cell.angle_alpha   90.00
_cell.angle_beta   90.00
_cell.angle_gamma   90.00
#
_symmetry.space_group_name_H-M   'P 1'
#
loop_
_entity.id
_entity.type
_entity.pdbx_description
1 polymer ?
#
loop_
_entity_poly.entity_id
_entity_poly.type
_entity_poly.pdbx_seq_one_letter_code
_entity_poly.pdbx_strand_id
1 'polypeptide(L)'
;MSHSVFISSTSLDLKRYRKAAIEVCKDLGFEPIAMENFEAMGVGATEGSKRKLKEADLFIGIVAHRYGYVEDGHERSVTESEFDYAGERGLDRLCFIVDPAYTWPKRTMEKRQTERIDAFKGKIEKAVIRNLFGDVNDFRQKLMMALVNWQEWRTARSGELDAILATVADDIPGRPERLVGRESLVTETHALLDKGKRVLLQGFGGMGKTALAAAIAAERIEAGKGAVLWLRAGSE
;
A
#
# COMPACT_ATOMS: atom_id res chain seq x y z
N MET A 1 -5.67 -0.15 9.28
CA MET A 1 -6.22 1.09 8.70
C MET A 1 -6.34 0.88 7.19
N SER A 2 -7.34 1.45 6.52
CA SER A 2 -7.43 1.42 5.05
C SER A 2 -6.39 2.38 4.46
N HIS A 3 -5.72 1.97 3.38
CA HIS A 3 -4.73 2.80 2.70
C HIS A 3 -5.40 3.77 1.72
N SER A 4 -4.96 5.02 1.73
CA SER A 4 -5.48 6.04 0.82
C SER A 4 -4.72 6.03 -0.52
N VAL A 5 -5.44 5.95 -1.63
CA VAL A 5 -4.86 5.78 -2.98
C VAL A 5 -5.21 6.95 -3.88
N PHE A 6 -4.21 7.71 -4.32
CA PHE A 6 -4.40 8.84 -5.23
C PHE A 6 -4.48 8.38 -6.69
N ILE A 7 -5.53 8.75 -7.41
CA ILE A 7 -5.76 8.35 -8.80
C ILE A 7 -5.55 9.54 -9.75
N SER A 8 -4.38 9.58 -10.37
CA SER A 8 -3.96 10.60 -11.33
C SER A 8 -4.17 10.15 -12.78
N SER A 9 -4.89 10.95 -13.56
CA SER A 9 -5.04 10.79 -15.00
C SER A 9 -5.73 12.00 -15.62
N THR A 10 -5.73 12.10 -16.95
CA THR A 10 -6.66 12.97 -17.66
C THR A 10 -8.12 12.51 -17.49
N SER A 11 -9.09 13.44 -17.50
CA SER A 11 -10.52 13.13 -17.28
C SER A 11 -11.28 12.79 -18.57
N LEU A 12 -10.95 13.45 -19.68
CA LEU A 12 -11.76 13.45 -20.89
C LEU A 12 -11.73 12.10 -21.64
N ASP A 13 -10.54 11.52 -21.80
CA ASP A 13 -10.32 10.28 -22.54
C ASP A 13 -10.33 9.03 -21.64
N LEU A 14 -10.03 9.19 -20.34
CA LEU A 14 -9.88 8.07 -19.41
C LEU A 14 -11.03 7.91 -18.42
N LYS A 15 -12.17 8.60 -18.59
CA LYS A 15 -13.33 8.53 -17.68
C LYS A 15 -13.73 7.10 -17.27
N ARG A 16 -13.76 6.17 -18.22
CA ARG A 16 -14.12 4.75 -17.94
C ARG A 16 -13.04 4.02 -17.14
N TYR A 17 -11.77 4.31 -17.40
CA TYR A 17 -10.63 3.75 -16.70
C TYR A 17 -10.54 4.31 -15.27
N ARG A 18 -10.77 5.61 -15.08
CA ARG A 18 -10.88 6.24 -13.76
C ARG A 18 -11.98 5.62 -12.91
N LYS A 19 -13.17 5.45 -13.50
CA LYS A 19 -14.28 4.76 -12.81
C LYS A 19 -13.88 3.35 -12.39
N ALA A 20 -13.25 2.59 -13.28
CA ALA A 20 -12.76 1.25 -12.95
C ALA A 20 -11.70 1.28 -11.83
N ALA A 21 -10.80 2.26 -11.83
CA ALA A 21 -9.79 2.39 -10.77
C ALA A 21 -10.41 2.69 -9.40
N ILE A 22 -11.39 3.59 -9.34
CA ILE A 22 -12.12 3.93 -8.11
C ILE A 22 -12.86 2.69 -7.58
N GLU A 23 -13.55 1.94 -8.46
CA GLU A 23 -14.26 0.72 -8.10
C GLU A 23 -13.30 -0.35 -7.56
N VAL A 24 -12.20 -0.65 -8.26
CA VAL A 24 -11.22 -1.64 -7.82
C VAL A 24 -10.59 -1.26 -6.48
N CYS A 25 -10.27 0.02 -6.26
CA CYS A 25 -9.76 0.47 -4.96
C CYS A 25 -10.75 0.15 -3.84
N LYS A 26 -12.03 0.50 -4.04
CA LYS A 26 -13.10 0.23 -3.05
C LYS A 26 -13.31 -1.26 -2.82
N ASP A 27 -13.36 -2.05 -3.89
CA ASP A 27 -13.56 -3.51 -3.84
C ASP A 27 -12.46 -4.21 -3.04
N LEU A 28 -11.23 -3.68 -3.07
CA LEU A 28 -10.08 -4.17 -2.31
C LEU A 28 -9.89 -3.47 -0.95
N GLY A 29 -10.82 -2.59 -0.55
CA GLY A 29 -10.79 -1.93 0.76
C GLY A 29 -9.82 -0.75 0.89
N PHE A 30 -9.37 -0.18 -0.23
CA PHE A 30 -8.62 1.08 -0.27
C PHE A 30 -9.56 2.29 -0.32
N GLU A 31 -9.09 3.44 0.17
CA GLU A 31 -9.82 4.72 0.09
C GLU A 31 -9.34 5.53 -1.12
N PRO A 32 -10.12 5.66 -2.21
CA PRO A 32 -9.68 6.34 -3.42
C PRO A 32 -9.78 7.88 -3.31
N ILE A 33 -8.66 8.55 -3.45
CA ILE A 33 -8.56 10.01 -3.61
C ILE A 33 -8.56 10.33 -5.11
N ALA A 34 -9.69 10.84 -5.60
CA ALA A 34 -9.90 11.14 -7.02
C ALA A 34 -10.58 12.51 -7.20
N MET A 35 -10.25 13.23 -8.27
CA MET A 35 -10.79 14.57 -8.53
C MET A 35 -12.32 14.63 -8.62
N GLU A 36 -12.98 13.51 -8.95
CA GLU A 36 -14.42 13.36 -8.96
C GLU A 36 -15.08 13.61 -7.59
N ASN A 37 -14.30 13.44 -6.52
CA ASN A 37 -14.73 13.61 -5.13
C ASN A 37 -14.13 14.88 -4.50
N PHE A 38 -13.45 15.74 -5.26
CA PHE A 38 -12.86 16.95 -4.70
C PHE A 38 -13.94 18.01 -4.47
N GLU A 39 -13.94 18.56 -3.25
CA GLU A 39 -14.75 19.73 -2.92
C GLU A 39 -14.21 20.98 -3.64
N ALA A 40 -15.04 22.03 -3.71
CA ALA A 40 -14.60 23.31 -4.24
C ALA A 40 -13.44 23.86 -3.39
N MET A 41 -12.33 24.19 -4.05
CA MET A 41 -11.12 24.71 -3.40
C MET A 41 -10.79 26.11 -3.94
N GLY A 42 -10.38 27.02 -3.06
CA GLY A 42 -9.93 28.37 -3.43
C GLY A 42 -8.50 28.43 -3.99
N VAL A 43 -7.94 27.31 -4.43
CA VAL A 43 -6.58 27.21 -4.99
C VAL A 43 -6.64 26.60 -6.38
N GLY A 44 -5.58 26.84 -7.17
CA GLY A 44 -5.42 26.24 -8.49
C GLY A 44 -5.40 24.72 -8.48
N ALA A 45 -5.67 24.10 -9.64
CA ALA A 45 -5.72 22.66 -9.82
C ALA A 45 -4.40 21.98 -9.42
N THR A 46 -3.25 22.60 -9.69
CA THR A 46 -1.94 22.02 -9.37
C THR A 46 -1.69 21.98 -7.86
N GLU A 47 -1.99 23.07 -7.16
CA GLU A 47 -1.79 23.13 -5.71
C GLU A 47 -2.87 22.32 -4.96
N GLY A 48 -4.11 22.37 -5.43
CA GLY A 48 -5.21 21.58 -4.89
C GLY A 48 -4.94 20.08 -4.98
N SER A 49 -4.45 19.60 -6.12
CA SER A 49 -4.12 18.18 -6.27
C SER A 49 -2.94 17.76 -5.40
N LYS A 50 -1.89 18.58 -5.28
CA LYS A 50 -0.77 18.33 -4.36
C LYS A 50 -1.23 18.22 -2.90
N ARG A 51 -2.18 19.07 -2.46
CA ARG A 51 -2.76 18.97 -1.11
C ARG A 51 -3.44 17.63 -0.88
N LYS A 52 -4.28 17.19 -1.82
CA LYS A 52 -4.93 15.88 -1.75
C LYS A 52 -3.95 14.72 -1.84
N LEU A 53 -2.89 14.85 -2.63
CA LEU A 53 -1.84 13.85 -2.75
C LEU A 53 -1.07 13.65 -1.43
N LYS A 54 -0.98 14.67 -0.55
CA LYS A 54 -0.34 14.53 0.78
C LYS A 54 -1.03 13.50 1.67
N GLU A 55 -2.32 13.28 1.48
CA GLU A 55 -3.14 12.33 2.26
C GLU A 55 -2.96 10.88 1.78
N ALA A 56 -2.30 10.67 0.63
CA ALA A 56 -2.19 9.36 0.01
C ALA A 56 -0.99 8.54 0.52
N ASP A 57 -1.22 7.22 0.61
CA ASP A 57 -0.24 6.16 0.86
C ASP A 57 0.38 5.60 -0.43
N LEU A 58 -0.38 5.67 -1.53
CA LEU A 58 -0.07 5.06 -2.82
C LEU A 58 -0.54 5.98 -3.94
N PHE A 59 0.23 6.04 -5.02
CA PHE A 59 -0.13 6.76 -6.24
C PHE A 59 -0.43 5.80 -7.38
N ILE A 60 -1.54 6.02 -8.07
CA ILE A 60 -1.86 5.39 -9.35
C ILE A 60 -1.81 6.44 -10.46
N GLY A 61 -0.98 6.20 -11.48
CA GLY A 61 -0.93 7.01 -12.69
C GLY A 61 -1.52 6.26 -13.88
N ILE A 62 -2.52 6.82 -14.55
CA ILE A 62 -3.12 6.25 -15.77
C ILE A 62 -2.88 7.21 -16.93
N VAL A 63 -2.14 6.77 -17.96
CA VAL A 63 -1.67 7.64 -19.04
C VAL A 63 -2.02 7.06 -20.41
N ALA A 64 -2.70 7.84 -21.25
CA ALA A 64 -3.03 7.48 -22.62
C ALA A 64 -2.45 8.47 -23.64
N HIS A 65 -3.30 9.18 -24.40
CA HIS A 65 -2.85 10.00 -25.54
C HIS A 65 -3.02 11.50 -25.33
N ARG A 66 -3.32 11.93 -24.10
CA ARG A 66 -3.49 13.35 -23.75
C ARG A 66 -2.45 13.74 -22.72
N TYR A 67 -1.81 14.89 -22.92
CA TYR A 67 -0.85 15.42 -21.96
C TYR A 67 -1.53 16.01 -20.72
N GLY A 68 -2.73 16.56 -20.92
CA GLY A 68 -3.58 17.07 -19.84
C GLY A 68 -3.52 18.59 -19.69
N TYR A 69 -4.24 19.08 -18.69
CA TYR A 69 -4.36 20.51 -18.42
C TYR A 69 -3.06 21.06 -17.82
N VAL A 70 -2.51 22.12 -18.41
CA VAL A 70 -1.43 22.93 -17.87
C VAL A 70 -2.06 24.18 -17.29
N GLU A 71 -1.96 24.35 -15.97
CA GLU A 71 -2.46 25.53 -15.29
C GLU A 71 -1.63 26.76 -15.64
N ASP A 72 -2.28 27.93 -15.75
CA ASP A 72 -1.58 29.17 -16.07
C ASP A 72 -0.43 29.44 -15.08
N GLY A 73 0.72 29.84 -15.61
CA GLY A 73 1.95 30.03 -14.83
C GLY A 73 2.71 28.74 -14.50
N HIS A 74 2.22 27.56 -14.90
CA HIS A 74 2.94 26.30 -14.74
C HIS A 74 3.52 25.78 -16.05
N GLU A 75 4.68 25.15 -15.96
CA GLU A 75 5.31 24.53 -17.13
C GLU A 75 4.76 23.14 -17.43
N ARG A 76 4.30 22.37 -16.44
CA ARG A 76 3.88 20.96 -16.58
C ARG A 76 2.37 20.80 -16.44
N SER A 77 1.81 19.72 -16.99
CA SER A 77 0.40 19.40 -16.73
C SER A 77 0.18 19.06 -15.26
N VAL A 78 -1.05 19.18 -14.80
CA VAL A 78 -1.45 18.79 -13.44
C VAL A 78 -1.07 17.33 -13.17
N THR A 79 -1.34 16.43 -14.11
CA THR A 79 -1.01 14.99 -14.00
C THR A 79 0.50 14.72 -13.93
N GLU A 80 1.31 15.41 -14.74
CA GLU A 80 2.76 15.28 -14.63
C GLU A 80 3.27 15.86 -13.29
N SER A 81 2.71 16.99 -12.85
CA SER A 81 3.04 17.60 -11.56
C SER A 81 2.69 16.71 -10.37
N GLU A 82 1.57 15.99 -10.44
CA GLU A 82 1.16 14.99 -9.44
C GLU A 82 2.14 13.80 -9.39
N PHE A 83 2.54 13.28 -10.56
CA PHE A 83 3.52 12.19 -10.66
C PHE A 83 4.87 12.56 -10.04
N ASP A 84 5.34 13.78 -10.32
CA ASP A 84 6.58 14.30 -9.78
C ASP A 84 6.50 14.45 -8.26
N TYR A 85 5.44 15.09 -7.79
CA TYR A 85 5.23 15.33 -6.37
C TYR A 85 5.08 14.02 -5.57
N ALA A 86 4.42 13.00 -6.14
CA ALA A 86 4.38 11.66 -5.55
C ALA A 86 5.78 11.05 -5.40
N GLY A 87 6.66 11.26 -6.37
CA GLY A 87 8.06 10.82 -6.31
C GLY A 87 8.89 11.55 -5.27
N GLU A 88 8.75 12.87 -5.20
CA GLU A 88 9.39 13.72 -4.19
C GLU A 88 8.99 13.31 -2.76
N ARG A 89 7.73 12.86 -2.58
CA ARG A 89 7.23 12.33 -1.31
C ARG A 89 7.69 10.89 -1.00
N GLY A 90 8.35 10.21 -1.94
CA GLY A 90 8.74 8.81 -1.79
C GLY A 90 7.55 7.84 -1.77
N LEU A 91 6.41 8.21 -2.38
CA LEU A 91 5.28 7.28 -2.52
C LEU A 91 5.61 6.18 -3.52
N ASP A 92 5.12 4.98 -3.25
CA ASP A 92 5.02 3.95 -4.28
C ASP A 92 4.10 4.44 -5.40
N ARG A 93 4.49 4.18 -6.64
CA ARG A 93 3.78 4.65 -7.85
C ARG A 93 3.47 3.48 -8.77
N LEU A 94 2.21 3.10 -8.86
CA LEU A 94 1.70 2.11 -9.81
C LEU A 94 1.26 2.82 -11.09
N CYS A 95 2.05 2.73 -12.15
CA CYS A 95 1.78 3.43 -13.40
C CYS A 95 1.32 2.49 -14.51
N PHE A 96 0.28 2.92 -15.22
CA PHE A 96 -0.37 2.20 -16.31
C PHE A 96 -0.37 3.10 -17.56
N ILE A 97 0.20 2.60 -18.66
CA ILE A 97 0.25 3.31 -19.93
C ILE A 97 -0.53 2.52 -20.97
N VAL A 98 -1.30 3.20 -21.83
CA VAL A 98 -2.00 2.53 -22.93
C VAL A 98 -0.99 1.79 -23.82
N ASP A 99 -1.30 0.55 -24.15
CA ASP A 99 -0.51 -0.26 -25.08
C ASP A 99 -0.51 0.41 -26.47
N PRO A 100 0.65 0.73 -27.06
CA PRO A 100 0.73 1.28 -28.41
C PRO A 100 0.06 0.40 -29.49
N ALA A 101 -0.05 -0.91 -29.26
CA ALA A 101 -0.73 -1.85 -30.16
C ALA A 101 -2.27 -1.83 -30.00
N TYR A 102 -2.80 -1.24 -28.94
CA TYR A 102 -4.24 -1.19 -28.71
C TYR A 102 -4.89 -0.08 -29.56
N THR A 103 -6.03 -0.41 -30.18
CA THR A 103 -6.75 0.53 -31.05
C THR A 103 -7.50 1.57 -30.21
N TRP A 104 -6.92 2.76 -30.04
CA TRP A 104 -7.55 3.85 -29.30
C TRP A 104 -8.54 4.66 -30.15
N PRO A 105 -9.66 5.14 -29.60
CA PRO A 105 -10.56 6.03 -30.32
C PRO A 105 -9.84 7.32 -30.76
N LYS A 106 -9.71 7.54 -32.07
CA LYS A 106 -8.99 8.72 -32.61
C LYS A 106 -9.53 10.06 -32.12
N ARG A 107 -10.83 10.13 -31.79
CA ARG A 107 -11.50 11.35 -31.31
C ARG A 107 -11.02 11.79 -29.93
N THR A 108 -10.49 10.88 -29.11
CA THR A 108 -10.04 11.15 -27.75
C THR A 108 -8.53 11.42 -27.67
N MET A 109 -7.80 11.24 -28.78
CA MET A 109 -6.37 11.53 -28.86
C MET A 109 -6.11 13.04 -28.98
N GLU A 110 -5.12 13.54 -28.26
CA GLU A 110 -4.65 14.91 -28.43
C GLU A 110 -3.64 15.01 -29.57
N LYS A 111 -3.76 16.05 -30.40
CA LYS A 111 -2.86 16.29 -31.54
C LYS A 111 -1.84 17.40 -31.31
N ARG A 112 -2.09 18.29 -30.34
CA ARG A 112 -1.31 19.52 -30.14
C ARG A 112 -0.09 19.34 -29.24
N GLN A 113 -0.12 18.37 -28.33
CA GLN A 113 0.89 18.19 -27.29
C GLN A 113 1.54 16.81 -27.34
N THR A 114 1.59 16.19 -28.52
CA THR A 114 2.08 14.82 -28.72
C THR A 114 3.50 14.63 -28.17
N GLU A 115 4.41 15.57 -28.46
CA GLU A 115 5.79 15.52 -27.95
C GLU A 115 5.85 15.54 -26.41
N ARG A 116 4.94 16.27 -25.77
CA ARG A 116 4.90 16.41 -24.31
C ARG A 116 4.34 15.15 -23.65
N ILE A 117 3.30 14.54 -24.21
CA ILE A 117 2.78 13.26 -23.71
C ILE A 117 3.80 12.13 -23.93
N ASP A 118 4.51 12.11 -25.06
CA ASP A 118 5.54 11.11 -25.31
C ASP A 118 6.75 11.30 -24.36
N ALA A 119 7.16 12.55 -24.12
CA ALA A 119 8.18 12.86 -23.11
C ALA A 119 7.75 12.41 -21.70
N PHE A 120 6.50 12.65 -21.32
CA PHE A 120 5.98 12.24 -20.02
C PHE A 120 5.90 10.71 -19.88
N LYS A 121 5.46 9.99 -20.92
CA LYS A 121 5.52 8.51 -20.95
C LYS A 121 6.94 8.00 -20.77
N GLY A 122 7.90 8.56 -21.52
CA GLY A 122 9.31 8.21 -21.39
C GLY A 122 9.89 8.52 -20.01
N LYS A 123 9.40 9.57 -19.35
CA LYS A 123 9.77 9.89 -17.95
C LYS A 123 9.24 8.85 -16.97
N ILE A 124 7.97 8.42 -17.11
CA ILE A 124 7.40 7.35 -16.29
C ILE A 124 8.19 6.05 -16.45
N GLU A 125 8.48 5.65 -17.69
CA GLU A 125 9.21 4.41 -18.00
C GLU A 125 10.62 4.37 -17.41
N LYS A 126 11.29 5.52 -17.29
CA LYS A 126 12.61 5.62 -16.65
C LYS A 126 12.53 5.58 -15.12
N ALA A 127 11.42 6.04 -14.55
CA ALA A 127 11.28 6.23 -13.11
C ALA A 127 10.66 5.01 -12.40
N VAL A 128 9.80 4.24 -13.07
CA VAL A 128 9.08 3.10 -12.49
C VAL A 128 8.89 1.97 -13.50
N ILE A 129 8.71 0.74 -13.00
CA ILE A 129 8.22 -0.37 -13.82
C ILE A 129 6.71 -0.16 -14.03
N ARG A 130 6.33 0.18 -15.26
CA ARG A 130 4.94 0.44 -15.66
C ARG A 130 4.29 -0.78 -16.31
N ASN A 131 2.97 -0.91 -16.18
CA ASN A 131 2.19 -1.92 -16.90
C ASN A 131 1.53 -1.31 -18.14
N LEU A 132 1.35 -2.10 -19.19
CA LEU A 132 0.57 -1.68 -20.37
C LEU A 132 -0.88 -2.07 -20.20
N PHE A 133 -1.81 -1.29 -20.71
CA PHE A 133 -3.23 -1.67 -20.75
C PHE A 133 -3.88 -1.41 -22.10
N GLY A 134 -4.86 -2.25 -22.46
CA GLY A 134 -5.71 -2.08 -23.62
C GLY A 134 -7.07 -1.49 -23.25
N ASP A 135 -8.10 -2.34 -23.27
CA ASP A 135 -9.44 -1.93 -22.88
C ASP A 135 -9.60 -1.79 -21.35
N VAL A 136 -10.80 -1.38 -20.92
CA VAL A 136 -11.11 -1.14 -19.50
C VAL A 136 -11.08 -2.43 -18.66
N ASN A 137 -11.40 -3.58 -19.24
CA ASN A 137 -11.41 -4.86 -18.52
C ASN A 137 -9.98 -5.35 -18.27
N ASP A 138 -9.13 -5.27 -19.31
CA ASP A 138 -7.70 -5.54 -19.19
C ASP A 138 -7.04 -4.63 -18.15
N PHE A 139 -7.32 -3.31 -18.21
CA PHE A 139 -6.87 -2.37 -17.18
C PHE A 139 -7.32 -2.77 -15.77
N ARG A 140 -8.60 -3.12 -15.60
CA ARG A 140 -9.18 -3.51 -14.31
C ARG A 140 -8.44 -4.71 -13.70
N GLN A 141 -8.21 -5.75 -14.50
CA GLN A 141 -7.49 -6.96 -14.06
C GLN A 141 -6.06 -6.65 -13.63
N LYS A 142 -5.33 -5.89 -14.46
CA LYS A 142 -3.94 -5.51 -14.17
C LYS A 142 -3.82 -4.62 -12.95
N LEU A 143 -4.77 -3.70 -12.75
CA LEU A 143 -4.81 -2.85 -11.56
C LEU A 143 -5.08 -3.67 -10.30
N MET A 144 -6.05 -4.58 -10.34
CA MET A 144 -6.37 -5.45 -9.21
C MET A 144 -5.14 -6.28 -8.79
N MET A 145 -4.46 -6.90 -9.75
CA MET A 145 -3.22 -7.65 -9.49
C MET A 145 -2.12 -6.76 -8.89
N ALA A 146 -1.94 -5.55 -9.43
CA ALA A 146 -0.91 -4.64 -8.94
C ALA A 146 -1.19 -4.18 -7.50
N LEU A 147 -2.44 -3.91 -7.15
CA LEU A 147 -2.84 -3.50 -5.80
C LEU A 147 -2.70 -4.63 -4.78
N VAL A 148 -3.13 -5.85 -5.13
CA VAL A 148 -2.96 -7.04 -4.28
C VAL A 148 -1.47 -7.29 -4.02
N ASN A 149 -0.65 -7.31 -5.08
CA ASN A 149 0.79 -7.50 -4.95
C ASN A 149 1.45 -6.39 -4.12
N TRP A 150 1.03 -5.13 -4.32
CA TRP A 150 1.54 -4.01 -3.54
C TRP A 150 1.19 -4.16 -2.06
N GLN A 151 -0.04 -4.58 -1.74
CA GLN A 151 -0.48 -4.81 -0.38
C GLN A 151 0.33 -5.94 0.29
N GLU A 152 0.48 -7.08 -0.38
CA GLU A 152 1.31 -8.18 0.11
C GLU A 152 2.77 -7.77 0.31
N TRP A 153 3.33 -7.03 -0.65
CA TRP A 153 4.70 -6.52 -0.56
C TRP A 153 4.85 -5.51 0.58
N ARG A 154 3.86 -4.63 0.79
CA ARG A 154 3.88 -3.69 1.91
C ARG A 154 3.76 -4.42 3.23
N THR A 155 2.92 -5.43 3.35
CA THR A 155 2.82 -6.28 4.56
C THR A 155 4.12 -7.07 4.80
N ALA A 156 4.81 -7.51 3.75
CA ALA A 156 6.09 -8.19 3.86
C ALA A 156 7.25 -7.25 4.20
N ARG A 157 7.26 -6.02 3.66
CA ARG A 157 8.24 -4.96 3.97
C ARG A 157 7.96 -4.23 5.26
N SER A 158 6.72 -4.23 5.72
CA SER A 158 6.37 -3.87 7.10
C SER A 158 6.81 -5.00 8.05
N GLY A 159 8.05 -5.47 7.93
CA GLY A 159 8.86 -5.83 9.08
C GLY A 159 9.09 -4.64 10.03
N GLU A 160 8.07 -3.78 10.18
CA GLU A 160 7.96 -2.84 11.28
C GLU A 160 8.07 -3.64 12.56
N LEU A 161 8.72 -3.03 13.54
CA LEU A 161 8.58 -3.42 14.92
C LEU A 161 7.08 -3.47 15.24
N ASP A 162 6.51 -4.66 15.13
CA ASP A 162 5.12 -4.87 15.46
C ASP A 162 5.06 -5.11 16.97
N ALA A 163 4.27 -4.29 17.64
CA ALA A 163 4.14 -4.25 19.08
C ALA A 163 2.68 -4.42 19.45
N ILE A 164 2.34 -5.59 19.97
CA ILE A 164 0.99 -5.89 20.45
C ILE A 164 1.00 -5.82 21.97
N LEU A 165 0.18 -4.95 22.55
CA LEU A 165 -0.12 -4.97 23.98
C LEU A 165 -1.32 -5.88 24.22
N ALA A 166 -1.05 -7.14 24.55
CA ALA A 166 -2.08 -8.13 24.85
C ALA A 166 -2.50 -8.04 26.32
N THR A 167 -3.79 -7.77 26.55
CA THR A 167 -4.42 -7.79 27.89
C THR A 167 -5.30 -9.02 28.09
N VAL A 168 -5.69 -9.70 27.00
CA VAL A 168 -6.34 -11.01 26.99
C VAL A 168 -5.48 -12.00 26.22
N ALA A 169 -5.61 -13.29 26.57
CA ALA A 169 -4.74 -14.33 26.04
C ALA A 169 -4.97 -14.63 24.54
N ASP A 170 -6.17 -14.35 24.04
CA ASP A 170 -6.53 -14.55 22.62
C ASP A 170 -5.86 -13.53 21.69
N ASP A 171 -5.39 -12.40 22.24
CA ASP A 171 -4.65 -11.39 21.47
C ASP A 171 -3.17 -11.79 21.26
N ILE A 172 -2.71 -12.89 21.86
CA ILE A 172 -1.32 -13.34 21.72
C ILE A 172 -1.10 -13.94 20.32
N PRO A 173 -0.17 -13.38 19.51
CA PRO A 173 0.07 -13.86 18.16
C PRO A 173 0.60 -15.28 18.11
N GLY A 174 0.04 -16.10 17.21
CA GLY A 174 0.53 -17.47 16.97
C GLY A 174 0.41 -18.39 18.20
N ARG A 175 -0.50 -18.09 19.13
CA ARG A 175 -0.84 -18.97 20.24
C ARG A 175 -1.31 -20.32 19.68
N PRO A 176 -0.63 -21.44 20.04
CA PRO A 176 -1.11 -22.75 19.64
C PRO A 176 -2.38 -23.11 20.42
N GLU A 177 -3.34 -23.78 19.79
CA GLU A 177 -4.51 -24.34 20.50
C GLU A 177 -4.09 -25.31 21.60
N ARG A 178 -3.00 -26.05 21.36
CA ARG A 178 -2.42 -26.99 22.31
C ARG A 178 -0.91 -27.05 22.17
N LEU A 179 -0.20 -26.94 23.29
CA LEU A 179 1.23 -27.22 23.40
C LEU A 179 1.42 -28.63 23.96
N VAL A 180 2.27 -29.45 23.32
CA VAL A 180 2.50 -30.85 23.71
C VAL A 180 3.98 -31.10 23.97
N GLY A 181 4.31 -31.76 25.08
CA GLY A 181 5.65 -32.28 25.35
C GLY A 181 6.67 -31.20 25.74
N ARG A 182 6.20 -30.07 26.30
CA ARG A 182 7.02 -28.92 26.73
C ARG A 182 6.67 -28.47 28.15
N GLU A 183 5.96 -29.30 28.91
CA GLU A 183 5.40 -28.96 30.22
C GLU A 183 6.49 -28.59 31.24
N SER A 184 7.62 -29.30 31.21
CA SER A 184 8.78 -28.99 32.08
C SER A 184 9.40 -27.62 31.75
N LEU A 185 9.59 -27.32 30.46
CA LEU A 185 10.14 -26.04 29.98
C LEU A 185 9.21 -24.87 30.32
N VAL A 186 7.89 -25.05 30.17
CA VAL A 186 6.89 -24.05 30.56
C VAL A 186 6.99 -23.78 32.06
N THR A 187 7.00 -24.84 32.87
CA THR A 187 7.08 -24.74 34.34
C THR A 187 8.36 -24.01 34.78
N GLU A 188 9.51 -24.39 34.22
CA GLU A 188 10.80 -23.76 34.52
C GLU A 188 10.81 -22.29 34.11
N THR A 189 10.27 -21.97 32.93
CA THR A 189 10.21 -20.59 32.44
C THR A 189 9.35 -19.71 33.34
N HIS A 190 8.17 -20.17 33.76
CA HIS A 190 7.34 -19.44 34.72
C HIS A 190 8.06 -19.21 36.05
N ALA A 191 8.75 -20.22 36.58
CA ALA A 191 9.50 -20.11 37.83
C ALA A 191 10.65 -19.08 37.74
N LEU A 192 11.30 -18.96 36.58
CA LEU A 192 12.32 -17.95 36.33
C LEU A 192 11.71 -16.54 36.20
N LEU A 193 10.64 -16.40 35.43
CA LEU A 193 9.95 -15.13 35.24
C LEU A 193 9.35 -14.59 36.54
N ASP A 194 8.79 -15.46 37.39
CA ASP A 194 8.25 -15.09 38.71
C ASP A 194 9.35 -14.59 39.67
N LYS A 195 10.60 -14.96 39.44
CA LYS A 195 11.79 -14.42 40.15
C LYS A 195 12.34 -13.14 39.50
N GLY A 196 11.64 -12.56 38.52
CA GLY A 196 12.07 -11.37 37.78
C GLY A 196 13.28 -11.61 36.86
N LYS A 197 13.55 -12.86 36.48
CA LYS A 197 14.65 -13.18 35.56
C LYS A 197 14.22 -12.94 34.10
N ARG A 198 15.21 -12.74 33.23
CA ARG A 198 15.03 -12.69 31.77
C ARG A 198 15.32 -14.07 31.20
N VAL A 199 14.45 -14.55 30.31
CA VAL A 199 14.56 -15.89 29.70
C VAL A 199 14.76 -15.75 28.19
N LEU A 200 15.76 -16.45 27.66
CA LEU A 200 16.04 -16.52 26.23
C LEU A 200 15.68 -17.92 25.72
N LEU A 201 14.77 -18.00 24.75
CA LEU A 201 14.44 -19.25 24.07
C LEU A 201 15.29 -19.40 22.81
N GLN A 202 16.26 -20.31 22.82
CA GLN A 202 17.19 -20.55 21.71
C GLN A 202 16.96 -21.91 21.05
N GLY A 203 17.23 -22.02 19.74
CA GLY A 203 17.12 -23.26 18.97
C GLY A 203 16.89 -22.99 17.48
N PHE A 204 16.99 -24.02 16.64
CA PHE A 204 16.82 -23.91 15.20
C PHE A 204 15.42 -23.40 14.79
N GLY A 205 15.31 -22.86 13.57
CA GLY A 205 14.03 -22.50 12.97
C GLY A 205 13.06 -23.68 12.95
N GLY A 206 11.76 -23.43 13.13
CA GLY A 206 10.73 -24.48 13.14
C GLY A 206 10.61 -25.31 14.43
N MET A 207 11.54 -25.19 15.40
CA MET A 207 11.50 -25.97 16.66
C MET A 207 10.42 -25.54 17.69
N GLY A 208 9.50 -24.66 17.29
CA GLY A 208 8.37 -24.23 18.14
C GLY A 208 8.72 -23.22 19.23
N LYS A 209 9.81 -22.46 19.10
CA LYS A 209 10.20 -21.42 20.08
C LYS A 209 9.13 -20.34 20.24
N THR A 210 8.64 -19.83 19.11
CA THR A 210 7.58 -18.82 19.07
C THR A 210 6.29 -19.34 19.71
N ALA A 211 5.91 -20.59 19.41
CA ALA A 211 4.74 -21.24 19.99
C ALA A 211 4.87 -21.41 21.52
N LEU A 212 6.06 -21.78 22.01
CA LEU A 212 6.34 -21.87 23.44
C LEU A 212 6.24 -20.50 24.12
N ALA A 213 6.83 -19.45 23.53
CA ALA A 213 6.76 -18.10 24.08
C ALA A 213 5.31 -17.57 24.10
N ALA A 214 4.54 -17.84 23.04
CA ALA A 214 3.12 -17.47 22.94
C ALA A 214 2.26 -18.18 24.00
N ALA A 215 2.47 -19.48 24.21
CA ALA A 215 1.77 -20.23 25.25
C ALA A 215 2.08 -19.68 26.65
N ILE A 216 3.35 -19.43 26.97
CA ILE A 216 3.76 -18.85 28.26
C ILE A 216 3.13 -17.47 28.45
N ALA A 217 3.15 -16.61 27.44
CA ALA A 217 2.54 -15.28 27.51
C ALA A 217 1.03 -15.34 27.79
N ALA A 218 0.31 -16.20 27.06
CA ALA A 218 -1.12 -16.43 27.25
C ALA A 218 -1.43 -16.93 28.68
N GLU A 219 -0.71 -17.94 29.17
CA GLU A 219 -0.87 -18.48 30.51
C GLU A 219 -0.60 -17.44 31.61
N ARG A 220 0.37 -16.54 31.41
CA ARG A 220 0.64 -15.45 32.37
C ARG A 220 -0.50 -14.44 32.44
N ILE A 221 -1.11 -14.10 31.31
CA ILE A 221 -2.29 -13.22 31.26
C ILE A 221 -3.46 -13.89 31.99
N GLU A 222 -3.74 -15.17 31.68
CA GLU A 222 -4.81 -15.95 32.31
C GLU A 222 -4.60 -16.12 33.82
N ALA A 223 -3.36 -16.23 34.28
CA ALA A 223 -2.99 -16.27 35.69
C ALA A 223 -2.97 -14.89 36.38
N GLY A 224 -3.38 -13.81 35.68
CA GLY A 224 -3.47 -12.46 36.24
C GLY A 224 -2.12 -11.82 36.53
N LYS A 225 -1.04 -12.22 35.86
CA LYS A 225 0.32 -11.69 36.08
C LYS A 225 0.58 -10.35 35.36
N GLY A 226 -0.42 -9.81 34.65
CA GLY A 226 -0.36 -8.53 33.94
C GLY A 226 -0.39 -8.66 32.42
N ALA A 227 -0.43 -7.52 31.73
CA ALA A 227 -0.42 -7.45 30.27
C ALA A 227 0.95 -7.84 29.70
N VAL A 228 0.96 -8.33 28.47
CA VAL A 228 2.17 -8.70 27.73
C VAL A 228 2.37 -7.75 26.55
N LEU A 229 3.55 -7.16 26.46
CA LEU A 229 4.00 -6.47 25.24
C LEU A 229 4.75 -7.49 24.36
N TRP A 230 4.14 -7.87 23.24
CA TRP A 230 4.73 -8.77 22.25
C TRP A 230 5.40 -7.97 21.14
N LEU A 231 6.72 -8.10 21.03
CA LEU A 231 7.52 -7.37 20.06
C LEU A 231 8.05 -8.31 18.98
N ARG A 232 7.80 -8.01 17.71
CA ARG A 232 8.48 -8.64 16.59
C ARG A 232 9.66 -7.78 16.18
N ALA A 233 10.87 -8.21 16.52
CA ALA A 233 12.07 -7.63 15.92
C ALA A 233 12.04 -7.96 14.42
N GLY A 234 12.08 -6.92 13.57
CA GLY A 234 12.17 -7.08 12.12
C GLY A 234 13.35 -7.98 11.73
N SER A 235 13.26 -8.65 10.60
CA SER A 235 14.42 -9.32 10.00
C SER A 235 15.35 -8.26 9.44
N GLU A 236 16.63 -8.27 9.83
CA GLU A 236 17.70 -7.54 9.14
C GLU A 236 17.72 -7.84 7.64
#